data_AF-A0A8S3CDK8-F1
#
_entry.id   AF-A0A8S3CDK8-F1
#
_cell.length_a   1.000
_cell.length_b   1.000
_cell.length_c   1.000
_cell.angle_alpha   90.00
_cell.angle_beta   90.00
_cell.angle_gamma   90.00
#
_symmetry.space_group_name_H-M   'P 1'
#
loop_
_entity.id
_entity.type
_entity.pdbx_description
1 polymer ?
#
loop_
_entity_poly.entity_id
_entity_poly.type
_entity_poly.pdbx_seq_one_letter_code
_entity_poly.pdbx_strand_id
1 'polypeptide(L)'
;LRFQAAHYEANVWVNGQSAVDHSGGHLPFEVDITRFISSSVSYSKVRIVVAVNNTLTSTTLPPGYLHIYNPTYRVLETPFD
;
A
#
# COMPACT_ATOMS: atom_id res chain seq x y z
N LEU A 1 -2.75 -10.15 10.21
CA LEU A 1 -3.54 -9.32 9.27
C LEU A 1 -3.02 -9.60 7.87
N ARG A 2 -3.88 -9.95 6.91
CA ARG A 2 -3.48 -10.35 5.56
C ARG A 2 -4.27 -9.57 4.52
N PHE A 3 -3.57 -9.09 3.49
CA PHE A 3 -4.14 -8.44 2.31
C PHE A 3 -3.90 -9.37 1.12
N GLN A 4 -4.93 -9.59 0.30
CA GLN A 4 -4.81 -10.47 -0.87
C GLN A 4 -4.06 -9.79 -2.02
N ALA A 5 -4.27 -8.48 -2.20
CA ALA A 5 -3.63 -7.66 -3.21
C ALA A 5 -3.82 -6.16 -2.89
N ALA A 6 -2.91 -5.30 -3.35
CA ALA A 6 -3.05 -3.85 -3.35
C ALA A 6 -2.25 -3.25 -4.51
N HIS A 7 -2.88 -2.49 -5.40
CA HIS A 7 -2.22 -1.94 -6.58
C HIS A 7 -1.75 -0.49 -6.35
N TYR A 8 -0.45 -0.19 -6.19
CA TYR A 8 0.75 -1.01 -6.45
C TYR A 8 1.70 -1.08 -5.24
N GLU A 9 1.90 0.04 -4.55
CA GLU A 9 2.64 0.13 -3.29
C GLU A 9 1.66 0.37 -2.15
N ALA A 10 1.80 -0.36 -1.05
CA ALA A 10 0.94 -0.25 0.12
C ALA A 10 1.75 -0.08 1.40
N ASN A 11 1.42 0.95 2.18
CA ASN A 11 1.93 1.15 3.54
C ASN A 11 0.77 0.94 4.52
N VAL A 12 0.98 0.11 5.54
CA VAL A 12 -0.05 -0.26 6.51
C VAL A 12 0.34 0.19 7.91
N TRP A 13 -0.59 0.85 8.59
CA TRP A 13 -0.48 1.21 9.99
C TRP A 13 -1.54 0.52 10.84
N VAL A 14 -1.15 0.08 12.03
CA VAL A 14 -2.06 -0.47 13.04
C VAL A 14 -1.96 0.40 14.29
N ASN A 15 -3.09 0.96 14.72
CA ASN A 15 -3.16 1.90 15.85
C ASN A 15 -2.17 3.07 15.73
N GLY A 16 -1.92 3.55 14.51
CA GLY A 16 -1.01 4.66 14.20
C GLY A 16 0.47 4.28 14.12
N GLN A 17 0.84 3.02 14.33
CA GLN A 17 2.21 2.53 14.20
C GLN A 17 2.41 1.83 12.85
N SER A 18 3.56 2.05 12.19
CA SER A 18 3.88 1.35 10.94
C SER A 18 4.00 -0.16 11.19
N ALA A 19 3.31 -0.93 10.36
CA ALA A 19 3.22 -2.37 10.50
C ALA A 19 3.92 -3.12 9.36
N VAL A 20 3.61 -2.78 8.10
CA VAL A 20 4.19 -3.42 6.92
C VAL A 20 4.13 -2.47 5.73
N ASP A 21 5.17 -2.54 4.90
CA ASP A 21 5.23 -1.93 3.59
C ASP A 21 5.32 -3.05 2.53
N HIS A 22 4.56 -2.93 1.46
CA HIS A 22 4.51 -3.90 0.38
C HIS A 22 4.61 -3.20 -0.98
N SER A 23 5.38 -3.78 -1.89
CA SER A 23 5.46 -3.39 -3.28
C SER A 23 5.07 -4.57 -4.16
N GLY A 24 4.11 -4.36 -5.05
CA GLY A 24 3.55 -5.37 -5.92
C GLY A 24 2.02 -5.35 -5.93
N GLY A 25 1.42 -5.45 -7.12
CA GLY A 25 -0.02 -5.29 -7.28
C GLY A 25 -0.88 -6.54 -7.01
N HIS A 26 -0.28 -7.73 -7.05
CA HIS A 26 -1.03 -8.99 -7.26
C HIS A 26 -0.58 -10.15 -6.38
N LEU A 27 0.44 -9.95 -5.54
CA LEU A 27 0.85 -10.96 -4.57
C LEU A 27 0.29 -10.58 -3.19
N PRO A 28 -0.17 -11.57 -2.40
CA PRO A 28 -0.64 -11.32 -1.06
C PRO A 28 0.53 -10.98 -0.12
N PHE A 29 0.23 -10.21 0.92
CA PHE A 29 1.17 -9.90 1.98
C PHE A 29 0.46 -9.89 3.34
N GLU A 30 1.23 -10.14 4.40
CA GLU A 30 0.69 -10.25 5.75
C GLU A 30 1.68 -9.78 6.81
N VAL A 31 1.13 -9.45 7.96
CA VAL A 31 1.88 -9.03 9.15
C VAL A 31 1.19 -9.54 10.40
N ASP A 32 1.98 -10.04 11.35
CA ASP A 32 1.49 -10.32 12.70
C ASP A 32 1.25 -9.00 13.44
N ILE A 33 0.00 -8.80 13.89
CA ILE A 33 -0.41 -7.57 14.55
C ILE A 33 -0.46 -7.66 16.08
N THR A 34 -0.09 -8.81 16.66
CA THR A 34 -0.23 -9.08 18.10
C THR A 34 0.45 -8.00 18.95
N ARG A 35 1.63 -7.54 18.53
CA ARG A 35 2.39 -6.48 19.22
C ARG A 35 1.75 -5.09 19.20
N PHE A 36 0.80 -4.83 18.30
CA PHE A 36 0.12 -3.53 18.17
C PHE A 36 -1.18 -3.45 18.98
N ILE A 37 -1.58 -4.56 19.60
CA ILE A 37 -2.80 -4.68 20.39
C ILE A 37 -2.40 -4.72 21.86
N SER A 38 -2.91 -3.78 22.65
CA SER A 38 -2.62 -3.76 24.09
C SER A 38 -3.37 -4.90 24.78
N SER A 39 -2.63 -5.73 25.53
CA SER A 39 -3.16 -6.87 26.28
C SER A 39 -3.96 -6.47 27.53
N SER A 40 -3.89 -5.20 27.95
CA SER A 40 -4.55 -4.71 29.18
C SER A 40 -6.01 -4.32 29.00
N VAL A 41 -6.55 -4.35 27.77
CA VAL A 41 -7.91 -3.92 27.47
C VAL A 41 -8.76 -5.08 26.97
N SER A 42 -9.83 -5.42 27.72
CA SER A 42 -10.71 -6.56 27.44
C SER A 42 -11.41 -6.50 26.07
N TYR A 43 -11.58 -5.29 25.51
CA TYR A 43 -12.02 -5.05 24.13
C TYR A 43 -11.31 -3.80 23.59
N SER A 44 -10.31 -3.97 22.73
CA SER A 44 -9.64 -2.86 22.06
C SER A 44 -10.11 -2.76 20.60
N LYS A 45 -10.66 -1.60 20.22
CA LYS A 45 -10.92 -1.28 18.82
C LYS A 45 -9.57 -1.14 18.11
N VAL A 46 -9.30 -2.01 17.15
CA VAL A 46 -8.09 -1.92 16.31
C VAL A 46 -8.38 -1.00 15.13
N ARG A 47 -7.60 0.07 14.97
CA ARG A 47 -7.65 0.93 13.79
C ARG A 47 -6.57 0.50 12.81
N ILE A 48 -6.99 0.15 11.60
CA ILE A 48 -6.10 -0.15 10.47
C ILE A 48 -6.20 1.01 9.48
N VAL A 49 -5.04 1.51 9.05
CA VAL A 49 -4.94 2.52 7.97
C VAL A 49 -4.05 1.93 6.89
N VAL A 50 -4.47 2.06 5.63
CA VAL A 50 -3.71 1.60 4.47
C VAL A 50 -3.62 2.75 3.49
N ALA A 51 -2.41 3.18 3.17
CA ALA A 51 -2.15 4.09 2.06
C ALA A 51 -1.73 3.25 0.85
N VAL A 52 -2.28 3.56 -0.32
CA VAL A 52 -1.98 2.86 -1.56
C VAL A 52 -1.56 3.87 -2.62
N ASN A 53 -0.44 3.61 -3.29
CA ASN A 53 0.07 4.38 -4.41
C ASN A 53 0.03 3.50 -5.67
N ASN A 54 -0.72 3.95 -6.68
CA ASN A 54 -0.87 3.28 -7.97
C ASN A 54 0.06 3.84 -9.06
N THR A 55 0.98 4.74 -8.70
CA THR A 55 1.97 5.27 -9.63
C THR A 55 2.98 4.19 -9.99
N LEU A 56 3.05 3.83 -11.27
CA LEU A 56 4.10 2.96 -11.80
C LEU A 56 5.37 3.77 -12.05
N THR A 57 6.51 3.11 -11.89
CA THR A 57 7.84 3.68 -12.17
C THR A 57 8.61 2.76 -13.11
N SER A 58 9.81 3.15 -13.52
CA SER A 58 10.67 2.26 -14.30
C SER A 58 11.10 0.98 -13.57
N THR A 59 10.91 0.92 -12.24
CA THR A 59 11.29 -0.23 -11.41
C THR A 59 10.10 -1.03 -10.87
N THR A 60 8.86 -0.57 -11.10
CA THR A 60 7.68 -1.39 -10.82
C THR A 60 7.55 -2.52 -11.85
N LEU A 61 6.78 -3.55 -11.49
CA LEU A 61 6.46 -4.71 -12.34
C LEU A 61 4.92 -4.89 -12.43
N PRO A 62 4.26 -4.35 -13.46
CA PRO A 62 4.83 -3.80 -14.70
C PRO A 62 5.45 -2.39 -14.53
N PRO A 63 6.43 -2.02 -15.37
CA PRO A 63 6.98 -0.67 -15.41
C PRO A 63 5.99 0.35 -16.03
N GLY A 64 6.13 1.62 -15.67
CA GLY A 64 5.39 2.74 -16.25
C GLY A 64 6.03 4.09 -15.95
N TYR A 65 5.47 5.16 -16.54
CA TYR A 65 5.99 6.51 -16.46
C TYR A 65 4.86 7.51 -16.21
N LEU A 66 4.97 8.30 -15.14
CA LEU A 66 4.02 9.36 -14.86
C LEU A 66 4.45 10.66 -15.54
N HIS A 67 3.68 11.08 -16.55
CA HIS A 67 3.83 12.37 -17.21
C HIS A 67 2.88 13.40 -16.59
N ILE A 68 3.43 14.53 -16.16
CA ILE A 68 2.67 15.64 -15.58
C ILE A 68 2.61 16.77 -16.62
N TYR A 69 1.42 17.02 -17.16
CA TYR A 69 1.17 18.09 -18.11
C TYR A 69 0.58 19.29 -17.36
N ASN A 70 1.45 20.20 -16.93
CA ASN A 70 1.03 21.48 -16.36
C ASN A 70 0.32 22.31 -17.45
N PRO A 71 -0.86 22.90 -17.18
CA PRO A 71 -1.48 23.09 -15.86
C PRO A 71 -2.60 22.10 -15.47
N THR A 72 -2.87 21.02 -16.20
CA THR A 72 -4.24 20.43 -16.17
C THR A 72 -4.35 18.93 -15.91
N TYR A 73 -3.41 18.07 -16.34
CA TYR A 73 -3.62 16.62 -16.20
C TYR A 73 -2.34 15.80 -16.07
N ARG A 74 -2.51 14.54 -15.68
CA ARG A 74 -1.45 13.54 -15.52
C ARG A 74 -1.80 12.32 -16.36
N VAL A 75 -0.80 11.74 -17.00
CA VAL A 75 -0.94 10.49 -17.76
C VAL A 75 0.05 9.50 -17.18
N LEU A 76 -0.44 8.31 -16.85
CA LEU A 76 0.40 7.18 -16.53
C LEU A 76 0.55 6.37 -17.82
N GLU A 77 1.71 6.47 -18.45
CA GLU A 77 2.03 5.70 -19.65
C GLU A 77 2.60 4.34 -19.24
N THR A 78 2.09 3.27 -19.85
CA THR A 78 2.69 1.94 -19.71
C THR A 78 3.23 1.50 -21.08
N PRO A 79 4.42 0.88 -21.14
CA PRO A 79 5.06 0.53 -22.42
C PRO A 79 4.44 -0.70 -23.10
N PHE A 80 3.34 -1.24 -22.56
CA PHE A 80 2.66 -2.43 -23.08
C PHE A 80 1.25 -2.13 -23.62
N ASP A 81 0.82 -0.86 -23.58
CA ASP A 81 -0.44 -0.36 -24.14
C ASP A 81 -0.25 0.22 -25.55
#